data_AF-A0A1G5WW77-F1
#
_entry.id   AF-A0A1G5WW77-F1
#
_cell.length_a   1.000
_cell.length_b   1.000
_cell.length_c   1.000
_cell.angle_alpha   90.00
_cell.angle_beta   90.00
_cell.angle_gamma   90.00
#
_symmetry.space_group_name_H-M   'P 1'
#
loop_
_entity.id
_entity.type
_entity.pdbx_description
1 polymer ?
#
loop_
_entity_poly.entity_id
_entity_poly.type
_entity_poly.pdbx_seq_one_letter_code
_entity_poly.pdbx_strand_id
1 'polypeptide(L)'
;MDKDIKFLKEEIKKLNNQINNLNKVQKKNENTLDSHYTLLNTLYLNFNLKPKGVLKGTQDLCLSLLDFISNVCMKYDLEWWLDYGNLLGAVRDKDYVPWDDDIDIGMTRKDCLKFLEVIDDEIKYYHLDDILFVVPQKIIKENSIIAFTQISIKKDGGLYAGLDVFPIDFIRSYPENVEKEFFNAKCEYHINLLNGMDKKDVINKYYDDYNLSYEYQDFFIPCIETYWGNTRKFTVFDSEKLFPLKKIEFHGKIYPCPNNPHYITSKNYGKDYKNIPRNVKLHRRVSDLKQKKNVNMNFKNFLKRFEEVNDEFSSKILHSKNVVYFSKNQDRYLNINQEIPKNHVIKFNFNRQSSKNCRGYIQIGTDWNNSIFIGQIGAGNTFGIWLRKNGITDYHNTPIPSNSFLGIEYTYKDNTHTLKVDDEIVLQITSKNYEYNNLLNIIVDNNSKITDLVIY
;
A
#
# COMPACT_ATOMS: atom_id res chain seq x y z
N MET A 1 -7.72 -54.69 -51.55
CA MET A 1 -7.67 -54.98 -50.10
C MET A 1 -6.25 -55.23 -49.60
N ASP A 2 -5.55 -56.31 -49.97
CA ASP A 2 -4.19 -56.58 -49.45
C ASP A 2 -3.11 -55.57 -49.89
N LYS A 3 -3.18 -55.08 -51.14
CA LYS A 3 -2.29 -54.02 -51.62
C LYS A 3 -2.51 -52.69 -50.89
N ASP A 4 -3.77 -52.36 -50.61
CA ASP A 4 -4.16 -51.13 -49.91
C ASP A 4 -3.74 -51.16 -48.44
N ILE A 5 -3.90 -52.32 -47.77
CA ILE A 5 -3.42 -52.54 -46.40
C ILE A 5 -1.90 -52.45 -46.33
N LYS A 6 -1.18 -53.02 -47.30
CA LYS A 6 0.29 -52.93 -47.38
C LYS A 6 0.76 -51.49 -47.60
N PHE A 7 0.09 -50.74 -48.48
CA PHE A 7 0.37 -49.33 -48.72
C PHE A 7 0.16 -48.48 -47.45
N LEU A 8 -0.99 -48.65 -46.78
CA LEU A 8 -1.28 -47.94 -45.52
C LEU A 8 -0.28 -48.26 -44.42
N LYS A 9 0.19 -49.52 -44.29
CA LYS A 9 1.23 -49.91 -43.33
C LYS A 9 2.56 -49.20 -43.59
N GLU A 10 2.97 -49.06 -44.85
CA GLU A 10 4.19 -48.33 -45.22
C GLU A 10 4.06 -46.82 -44.97
N GLU A 11 2.90 -46.22 -45.27
CA GLU A 11 2.64 -44.81 -44.95
C GLU A 11 2.62 -44.56 -43.43
N ILE A 12 1.98 -45.42 -42.62
CA ILE A 12 2.03 -45.34 -41.15
C ILE A 12 3.47 -45.42 -40.64
N LYS A 13 4.28 -46.33 -41.19
CA LYS A 13 5.70 -46.48 -40.81
C LYS A 13 6.50 -45.22 -41.15
N LYS A 14 6.25 -44.62 -42.32
CA LYS A 14 6.87 -43.36 -42.75
C LYS A 14 6.48 -42.19 -41.84
N LEU A 15 5.19 -42.05 -41.52
CA LEU A 15 4.68 -41.04 -40.59
C LEU A 15 5.28 -41.21 -39.19
N ASN A 16 5.35 -42.44 -38.67
CA ASN A 16 5.99 -42.72 -37.38
C ASN A 16 7.47 -42.34 -37.36
N ASN A 17 8.19 -42.60 -38.45
CA ASN A 17 9.58 -42.15 -38.58
C ASN A 17 9.70 -40.62 -38.61
N GLN A 18 8.78 -39.92 -39.29
CA GLN A 18 8.73 -38.45 -39.28
C GLN A 18 8.43 -37.90 -37.88
N ILE A 19 7.46 -38.46 -37.16
CA ILE A 19 7.14 -38.08 -35.78
C ILE A 19 8.35 -38.29 -34.87
N ASN A 20 9.02 -39.44 -34.98
CA ASN A 20 10.23 -39.72 -34.18
C ASN A 20 11.35 -38.72 -34.48
N ASN A 21 11.54 -38.32 -35.73
CA ASN A 21 12.51 -37.29 -36.10
C ASN A 21 12.12 -35.92 -35.55
N LEU A 22 10.84 -35.53 -35.64
CA LEU A 22 10.33 -34.28 -35.07
C LEU A 22 10.53 -34.24 -33.55
N ASN A 23 10.23 -35.33 -32.84
CA ASN A 23 10.45 -35.44 -31.40
C ASN A 23 11.94 -35.30 -31.02
N LYS A 24 12.85 -35.87 -31.83
CA LYS A 24 14.30 -35.70 -31.64
C LYS A 24 14.73 -34.25 -31.84
N VAL A 25 14.22 -33.57 -32.88
CA VAL A 25 14.50 -32.15 -33.13
C VAL A 25 13.94 -31.28 -32.01
N GLN A 26 12.71 -31.54 -31.58
CA GLN A 26 12.08 -30.84 -30.46
C GLN A 26 12.94 -30.97 -29.19
N LYS A 27 13.34 -32.18 -28.81
CA LYS A 27 14.20 -32.41 -27.64
C LYS A 27 15.55 -31.68 -27.74
N LYS A 28 16.16 -31.65 -28.93
CA LYS A 28 17.39 -30.89 -29.17
C LYS A 28 17.17 -29.38 -29.00
N ASN A 29 16.05 -28.86 -29.50
CA ASN A 29 15.68 -27.46 -29.35
C ASN A 29 15.40 -27.11 -27.89
N GLU A 30 14.69 -27.97 -27.15
CA GLU A 30 14.44 -27.82 -25.71
C GLU A 30 15.75 -27.75 -24.92
N ASN A 31 16.68 -28.68 -25.16
CA ASN A 31 18.01 -28.65 -24.52
C ASN A 31 18.80 -27.36 -24.84
N THR A 32 18.71 -26.88 -26.08
CA THR A 32 19.37 -25.63 -26.49
C THR A 32 18.75 -24.44 -25.78
N LEU A 33 17.43 -24.41 -25.69
CA LEU A 33 16.66 -23.35 -25.04
C LEU A 33 16.92 -23.32 -23.53
N ASP A 34 16.99 -24.49 -22.88
CA ASP A 34 17.37 -24.63 -21.48
C ASP A 34 18.82 -24.17 -21.24
N SER A 35 19.74 -24.43 -22.17
CA SER A 35 21.13 -23.94 -22.09
C SER A 35 21.20 -22.42 -22.18
N HIS A 36 20.48 -21.81 -23.13
CA HIS A 36 20.38 -20.35 -23.24
C HIS A 36 19.71 -19.72 -22.02
N TYR A 37 18.65 -20.33 -21.52
CA TYR A 37 17.97 -19.89 -20.30
C TYR A 37 18.92 -19.94 -19.09
N THR A 38 19.69 -21.03 -18.95
CA THR A 38 20.68 -21.17 -17.87
C THR A 38 21.75 -20.08 -17.95
N LEU A 39 22.25 -19.78 -19.16
CA LEU A 39 23.19 -18.70 -19.38
C LEU A 39 22.58 -17.33 -19.01
N LEU A 40 21.37 -17.03 -19.47
CA LEU A 40 20.68 -15.78 -19.17
C LEU A 40 20.43 -15.63 -17.66
N ASN A 41 19.95 -16.68 -17.01
CA ASN A 41 19.73 -16.70 -15.55
C ASN A 41 21.06 -16.48 -14.80
N THR A 42 22.15 -17.09 -15.27
CA THR A 42 23.49 -16.89 -14.71
C THR A 42 23.95 -15.43 -14.89
N LEU A 43 23.75 -14.83 -16.06
CA LEU A 43 24.09 -13.43 -16.29
C LEU A 43 23.28 -12.50 -15.39
N TYR A 44 21.99 -12.77 -15.23
CA TYR A 44 21.12 -11.97 -14.37
C TYR A 44 21.48 -12.05 -12.89
N LEU A 45 21.73 -13.26 -12.38
CA LEU A 45 22.03 -13.49 -10.98
C LEU A 45 23.43 -12.99 -10.59
N ASN A 46 24.37 -12.95 -11.53
CA ASN A 46 25.76 -12.58 -11.24
C ASN A 46 26.12 -11.14 -11.66
N PHE A 47 25.31 -10.48 -12.49
CA PHE A 47 25.60 -9.13 -12.98
C PHE A 47 24.46 -8.16 -12.66
N ASN A 48 24.85 -6.95 -12.23
CA ASN A 48 23.91 -5.86 -11.99
C ASN A 48 23.46 -5.25 -13.32
N LEU A 49 22.34 -5.75 -13.87
CA LEU A 49 21.77 -5.24 -15.10
C LEU A 49 21.05 -3.91 -14.84
N LYS A 50 21.48 -2.85 -15.53
CA LYS A 50 20.86 -1.52 -15.42
C LYS A 50 20.07 -1.18 -16.69
N PRO A 51 18.87 -0.57 -16.54
CA PRO A 51 18.09 -0.09 -17.67
C PRO A 51 18.84 1.01 -18.41
N LYS A 52 18.56 1.18 -19.71
CA LYS A 52 19.15 2.26 -20.54
C LYS A 52 18.10 2.95 -21.39
N GLY A 53 18.39 4.18 -21.78
CA GLY A 53 17.55 4.98 -22.68
C GLY A 53 16.13 5.17 -22.13
N VAL A 54 15.13 4.98 -22.99
CA VAL A 54 13.71 5.19 -22.66
C VAL A 54 13.26 4.39 -21.44
N LEU A 55 13.71 3.13 -21.29
CA LEU A 55 13.32 2.31 -20.14
C LEU A 55 13.82 2.91 -18.83
N LYS A 56 15.06 3.43 -18.81
CA LYS A 56 15.58 4.12 -17.62
C LYS A 56 14.74 5.34 -17.29
N GLY A 57 14.44 6.18 -18.29
CA GLY A 57 13.58 7.36 -18.10
C GLY A 57 12.19 7.00 -17.57
N THR A 58 11.60 5.91 -18.06
CA THR A 58 10.33 5.38 -17.56
C THR A 58 10.44 4.92 -16.10
N GLN A 59 11.46 4.13 -15.74
CA GLN A 59 11.65 3.69 -14.35
C GLN A 59 11.91 4.87 -13.40
N ASP A 60 12.78 5.81 -13.77
CA ASP A 60 13.08 7.02 -12.99
C ASP A 60 11.78 7.83 -12.72
N LEU A 61 10.93 7.94 -13.74
CA LEU A 61 9.67 8.68 -13.64
C LEU A 61 8.60 7.91 -12.85
N CYS A 62 8.52 6.58 -13.00
CA CYS A 62 7.68 5.73 -12.16
C CYS A 62 8.05 5.84 -10.68
N LEU A 63 9.34 5.91 -10.34
CA LEU A 63 9.81 6.11 -8.97
C LEU A 63 9.42 7.49 -8.43
N SER A 64 9.55 8.54 -9.26
CA SER A 64 9.13 9.89 -8.88
C SER A 64 7.61 9.99 -8.66
N LEU A 65 6.84 9.25 -9.45
CA LEU A 65 5.39 9.08 -9.26
C LEU A 65 5.08 8.30 -7.98
N LEU A 66 5.81 7.22 -7.69
CA LEU A 66 5.66 6.45 -6.47
C LEU A 66 5.91 7.31 -5.23
N ASP A 67 6.91 8.19 -5.25
CA ASP A 67 7.16 9.12 -4.15
C ASP A 67 5.98 10.07 -3.93
N PHE A 68 5.39 10.60 -5.01
CA PHE A 68 4.20 11.45 -4.93
C PHE A 68 3.02 10.68 -4.32
N ILE A 69 2.75 9.47 -4.81
CA ILE A 69 1.68 8.63 -4.25
C ILE A 69 1.95 8.27 -2.79
N SER A 70 3.19 7.96 -2.43
CA SER A 70 3.61 7.72 -1.04
C SER A 70 3.33 8.92 -0.15
N ASN A 71 3.61 10.13 -0.62
CA ASN A 71 3.35 11.37 0.11
C ASN A 71 1.84 11.62 0.29
N VAL A 72 1.03 11.39 -0.74
CA VAL A 72 -0.43 11.45 -0.65
C VAL A 72 -0.95 10.44 0.36
N CYS A 73 -0.53 9.17 0.28
CA CYS A 73 -0.96 8.14 1.21
C CYS A 73 -0.59 8.49 2.65
N MET A 74 0.61 9.04 2.88
CA MET A 74 1.04 9.49 4.20
C MET A 74 0.22 10.68 4.73
N LYS A 75 -0.17 11.63 3.86
CA LYS A 75 -1.01 12.78 4.23
C LYS A 75 -2.41 12.35 4.69
N TYR A 76 -2.96 11.33 4.05
CA TYR A 76 -4.33 10.86 4.31
C TYR A 76 -4.40 9.62 5.20
N ASP A 77 -3.27 9.18 5.76
CA ASP A 77 -3.17 7.98 6.60
C ASP A 77 -3.77 6.75 5.89
N LEU A 78 -3.22 6.44 4.71
CA LEU A 78 -3.64 5.32 3.87
C LEU A 78 -2.56 4.24 3.86
N GLU A 79 -2.95 3.01 4.18
CA GLU A 79 -2.04 1.88 4.10
C GLU A 79 -1.88 1.40 2.66
N TRP A 80 -0.62 1.27 2.24
CA TRP A 80 -0.24 0.76 0.93
C TRP A 80 1.07 -0.02 1.05
N TRP A 81 1.38 -0.87 0.08
CA TRP A 81 2.66 -1.60 0.03
C TRP A 81 3.14 -1.82 -1.40
N LEU A 82 4.46 -1.99 -1.59
CA LEU A 82 4.98 -2.53 -2.84
C LEU A 82 4.42 -3.93 -3.09
N ASP A 83 3.90 -4.18 -4.28
CA ASP A 83 3.36 -5.49 -4.67
C ASP A 83 4.04 -6.02 -5.94
N TYR A 84 3.67 -7.25 -6.33
CA TYR A 84 4.04 -7.90 -7.59
C TYR A 84 5.50 -7.71 -8.02
N GLY A 85 5.74 -7.12 -9.20
CA GLY A 85 7.07 -7.04 -9.82
C GLY A 85 8.04 -6.20 -8.99
N ASN A 86 7.54 -5.15 -8.36
CA ASN A 86 8.37 -4.22 -7.60
C ASN A 86 8.63 -4.74 -6.18
N LEU A 87 7.70 -5.47 -5.57
CA LEU A 87 7.99 -6.25 -4.36
C LEU A 87 9.04 -7.33 -4.63
N LEU A 88 8.92 -8.05 -5.75
CA LEU A 88 9.90 -9.04 -6.17
C LEU A 88 11.29 -8.39 -6.33
N GLY A 89 11.36 -7.25 -7.02
CA GLY A 89 12.59 -6.48 -7.20
C GLY A 89 13.20 -6.05 -5.86
N ALA A 90 12.39 -5.51 -4.95
CA ALA A 90 12.82 -5.11 -3.60
C ALA A 90 13.38 -6.29 -2.80
N VAL A 91 12.70 -7.44 -2.82
CA VAL A 91 13.11 -8.66 -2.11
C VAL A 91 14.38 -9.29 -2.69
N ARG A 92 14.50 -9.31 -4.01
CA ARG A 92 15.58 -10.03 -4.70
C ARG A 92 16.84 -9.19 -4.84
N ASP A 93 16.69 -7.97 -5.34
CA ASP A 93 17.78 -7.13 -5.83
C ASP A 93 17.85 -5.77 -5.11
N LYS A 94 16.89 -5.46 -4.24
CA LYS A 94 16.68 -4.12 -3.65
C LYS A 94 16.52 -3.02 -4.70
N ASP A 95 16.08 -3.40 -5.89
CA ASP A 95 16.05 -2.55 -7.07
C ASP A 95 14.92 -3.01 -7.99
N TYR A 96 14.65 -2.23 -9.03
CA TYR A 96 13.72 -2.57 -10.09
C TYR A 96 14.11 -3.88 -10.78
N VAL A 97 13.11 -4.66 -11.20
CA VAL A 97 13.36 -5.70 -12.20
C VAL A 97 13.84 -5.02 -13.49
N PRO A 98 15.02 -5.36 -14.05
CA PRO A 98 15.69 -4.55 -15.07
C PRO A 98 14.96 -4.34 -16.41
N TRP A 99 13.96 -5.16 -16.71
CA TRP A 99 13.13 -5.08 -17.92
C TRP A 99 11.71 -4.59 -17.66
N ASP A 100 11.36 -4.36 -16.40
CA ASP A 100 10.03 -3.97 -15.96
C ASP A 100 9.85 -2.46 -16.11
N ASP A 101 8.63 -2.00 -16.39
CA ASP A 101 8.38 -0.61 -16.83
C ASP A 101 7.22 0.11 -16.12
N ASP A 102 6.61 -0.51 -15.11
CA ASP A 102 5.61 0.07 -14.21
C ASP A 102 5.84 -0.29 -12.74
N ILE A 103 5.11 0.41 -11.87
CA ILE A 103 5.06 0.16 -10.44
C ILE A 103 3.72 -0.47 -10.09
N ASP A 104 3.74 -1.55 -9.33
CA ASP A 104 2.58 -2.21 -8.73
C ASP A 104 2.58 -1.93 -7.22
N ILE A 105 1.47 -1.41 -6.71
CA ILE A 105 1.24 -1.30 -5.26
C ILE A 105 -0.07 -1.99 -4.87
N GLY A 106 -0.13 -2.49 -3.64
CA GLY A 106 -1.35 -2.99 -3.03
C GLY A 106 -1.92 -2.01 -2.02
N MET A 107 -3.24 -2.03 -1.86
CA MET A 107 -3.98 -1.29 -0.83
C MET A 107 -5.12 -2.15 -0.28
N THR A 108 -5.56 -1.89 0.95
CA THR A 108 -6.87 -2.41 1.38
C THR A 108 -7.97 -1.79 0.52
N ARG A 109 -9.12 -2.46 0.37
CA ARG A 109 -10.26 -1.88 -0.32
C ARG A 109 -10.64 -0.50 0.22
N LYS A 110 -10.69 -0.41 1.55
CA LYS A 110 -11.07 0.80 2.30
C LYS A 110 -10.13 1.96 1.97
N ASP A 111 -8.82 1.72 2.01
CA ASP A 111 -7.83 2.73 1.69
C ASP A 111 -7.82 3.08 0.20
N CYS A 112 -8.03 2.10 -0.68
CA CYS A 112 -8.13 2.36 -2.11
C CYS A 112 -9.33 3.25 -2.45
N LEU A 113 -10.49 3.07 -1.80
CA LEU A 113 -11.66 3.93 -2.00
C LEU A 113 -11.37 5.36 -1.51
N LYS A 114 -10.81 5.51 -0.30
CA LYS A 114 -10.42 6.81 0.26
C LYS A 114 -9.33 7.49 -0.58
N PHE A 115 -8.39 6.72 -1.12
CA PHE A 115 -7.36 7.21 -2.05
C PHE A 115 -8.00 7.83 -3.30
N LEU A 116 -8.99 7.15 -3.89
CA LEU A 116 -9.70 7.64 -5.08
C LEU A 116 -10.53 8.91 -4.79
N GLU A 117 -10.99 9.12 -3.57
CA GLU A 117 -11.69 10.34 -3.17
C GLU A 117 -10.76 11.56 -3.10
N VAL A 118 -9.47 11.37 -2.82
CA VAL A 118 -8.54 12.47 -2.53
C VAL A 118 -7.51 12.73 -3.62
N ILE A 119 -7.17 11.72 -4.44
CA ILE A 119 -6.04 11.81 -5.38
C ILE A 119 -6.22 12.91 -6.43
N ASP A 120 -7.42 13.09 -6.97
CA ASP A 120 -7.68 14.09 -8.01
C ASP A 120 -7.50 15.53 -7.48
N ASP A 121 -7.84 15.77 -6.22
CA ASP A 121 -7.66 17.07 -5.58
C ASP A 121 -6.18 17.37 -5.35
N GLU A 122 -5.38 16.37 -4.94
CA GLU A 122 -3.93 16.53 -4.83
C GLU A 122 -3.28 16.77 -6.20
N ILE A 123 -3.72 16.06 -7.24
CA ILE A 123 -3.24 16.27 -8.61
C ILE A 123 -3.48 17.72 -9.04
N LYS A 124 -4.69 18.25 -8.85
CA LYS A 124 -5.03 19.64 -9.19
C LYS A 124 -4.26 20.64 -8.34
N TYR A 125 -4.10 20.37 -7.04
CA TYR A 125 -3.39 21.25 -6.11
C TYR A 125 -1.93 21.47 -6.53
N TYR A 126 -1.24 20.40 -6.94
CA TYR A 126 0.13 20.47 -7.46
C TYR A 126 0.18 20.72 -8.98
N HIS A 127 -0.95 21.11 -9.57
CA HIS A 127 -1.11 21.41 -10.99
C HIS A 127 -0.70 20.28 -11.93
N LEU A 128 -0.74 19.01 -11.54
CA LEU A 128 -0.28 17.86 -12.34
C LEU A 128 -1.33 17.32 -13.33
N ASP A 129 -2.52 17.91 -13.39
CA ASP A 129 -3.68 17.45 -14.15
C ASP A 129 -3.49 17.48 -15.68
N ASP A 130 -2.48 18.19 -16.19
CA ASP A 130 -2.15 18.20 -17.62
C ASP A 130 -1.32 16.98 -18.07
N ILE A 131 -0.75 16.22 -17.12
CA ILE A 131 0.11 15.06 -17.42
C ILE A 131 -0.28 13.79 -16.66
N LEU A 132 -0.91 13.91 -15.48
CA LEU A 132 -1.21 12.78 -14.61
C LEU A 132 -2.69 12.41 -14.73
N PHE A 133 -2.95 11.15 -15.07
CA PHE A 133 -4.29 10.65 -15.33
C PHE A 133 -4.57 9.44 -14.45
N VAL A 134 -5.62 9.53 -13.64
CA VAL A 134 -6.16 8.43 -12.84
C VAL A 134 -7.27 7.76 -13.63
N VAL A 135 -7.16 6.45 -13.79
CA VAL A 135 -8.17 5.59 -14.39
C VAL A 135 -8.57 4.57 -13.33
N PRO A 136 -9.63 4.83 -12.54
CA PRO A 136 -10.01 3.98 -11.41
C PRO A 136 -10.35 2.53 -11.82
N GLN A 137 -10.69 2.33 -13.09
CA GLN A 137 -11.10 1.03 -13.64
C GLN A 137 -10.52 0.86 -15.05
N LYS A 138 -9.27 0.45 -15.15
CA LYS A 138 -8.62 0.26 -16.44
C LYS A 138 -8.98 -1.07 -17.09
N ILE A 139 -9.94 -1.05 -18.01
CA ILE A 139 -10.34 -2.22 -18.81
C ILE A 139 -9.31 -2.51 -19.91
N ILE A 140 -8.83 -3.76 -20.00
CA ILE A 140 -7.76 -4.17 -20.94
C ILE A 140 -8.29 -4.67 -22.30
N LYS A 141 -9.52 -5.21 -22.36
CA LYS A 141 -10.20 -5.53 -23.64
C LYS A 141 -11.69 -5.28 -23.50
N GLU A 142 -12.36 -4.97 -24.62
CA GLU A 142 -13.81 -4.72 -24.69
C GLU A 142 -14.64 -5.85 -24.04
N ASN A 143 -14.14 -7.08 -24.07
CA ASN A 143 -14.77 -8.26 -23.44
C ASN A 143 -13.94 -8.87 -22.28
N SER A 144 -12.95 -8.15 -21.74
CA SER A 144 -12.18 -8.59 -20.57
C SER A 144 -12.07 -7.48 -19.53
N ILE A 145 -12.79 -7.65 -18.42
CA ILE A 145 -12.82 -6.69 -17.31
C ILE A 145 -11.65 -7.02 -16.39
N ILE A 146 -10.42 -6.66 -16.78
CA ILE A 146 -9.38 -6.48 -15.76
C ILE A 146 -9.66 -5.11 -15.17
N ALA A 147 -10.00 -4.99 -13.90
CA ALA A 147 -10.19 -3.70 -13.27
C ALA A 147 -9.18 -3.52 -12.13
N PHE A 148 -8.26 -2.60 -12.33
CA PHE A 148 -7.42 -2.00 -11.31
C PHE A 148 -7.42 -0.48 -11.53
N THR A 149 -6.99 0.25 -10.51
CA THR A 149 -6.75 1.68 -10.66
C THR A 149 -5.39 1.88 -11.30
N GLN A 150 -5.34 2.53 -12.46
CA GLN A 150 -4.08 2.94 -13.07
C GLN A 150 -3.88 4.44 -12.93
N ILE A 151 -2.75 4.85 -12.36
CA ILE A 151 -2.24 6.20 -12.45
C ILE A 151 -1.17 6.24 -13.54
N SER A 152 -1.29 7.19 -14.47
CA SER A 152 -0.44 7.22 -15.66
C SER A 152 0.04 8.62 -15.99
N ILE A 153 1.32 8.75 -16.35
CA ILE A 153 1.87 10.00 -16.87
C ILE A 153 1.82 9.93 -18.40
N LYS A 154 1.04 10.81 -19.01
CA LYS A 154 0.83 10.85 -20.46
C LYS A 154 1.05 12.24 -21.04
N LYS A 155 1.62 12.30 -22.24
CA LYS A 155 1.74 13.53 -23.02
C LYS A 155 1.84 13.21 -24.51
N ASP A 156 1.13 13.96 -25.35
CA ASP A 156 1.16 13.83 -26.81
C ASP A 156 0.94 12.39 -27.31
N GLY A 157 0.01 11.69 -26.66
CA GLY A 157 -0.31 10.28 -26.91
C GLY A 157 0.81 9.29 -26.57
N GLY A 158 1.82 9.70 -25.79
CA GLY A 158 2.82 8.81 -25.19
C GLY A 158 2.48 8.51 -23.73
N LEU A 159 2.66 7.26 -23.30
CA LEU A 159 2.55 6.83 -21.92
C LEU A 159 3.96 6.71 -21.33
N TYR A 160 4.36 7.66 -20.49
CA TYR A 160 5.73 7.80 -19.99
C TYR A 160 6.02 6.96 -18.75
N ALA A 161 5.02 6.83 -17.87
CA ALA A 161 5.07 6.05 -16.63
C ALA A 161 3.68 5.50 -16.30
N GLY A 162 3.64 4.38 -15.57
CA GLY A 162 2.41 3.78 -15.06
C GLY A 162 2.62 3.24 -13.65
N LEU A 163 1.63 3.45 -12.80
CA LEU A 163 1.51 2.87 -11.48
C LEU A 163 0.13 2.24 -11.35
N ASP A 164 0.10 0.95 -11.03
CA ASP A 164 -1.12 0.17 -10.88
C ASP A 164 -1.38 -0.10 -9.39
N VAL A 165 -2.61 0.16 -8.95
CA VAL A 165 -3.06 -0.04 -7.57
C VAL A 165 -4.01 -1.24 -7.55
N PHE A 166 -3.62 -2.26 -6.78
CA PHE A 166 -4.37 -3.51 -6.62
C PHE A 166 -5.03 -3.55 -5.24
N PRO A 167 -6.36 -3.34 -5.17
CA PRO A 167 -7.06 -3.49 -3.91
C PRO A 167 -7.19 -4.96 -3.51
N ILE A 168 -7.15 -5.21 -2.21
CA ILE A 168 -7.50 -6.50 -1.60
C ILE A 168 -8.81 -6.41 -0.83
N ASP A 169 -9.51 -7.53 -0.73
CA ASP A 169 -10.69 -7.69 0.12
C ASP A 169 -10.40 -8.74 1.21
N PHE A 170 -10.89 -8.51 2.43
CA PHE A 170 -10.76 -9.47 3.53
C PHE A 170 -11.91 -10.48 3.51
N ILE A 171 -11.70 -11.66 4.09
CA ILE A 171 -12.72 -12.70 4.18
C ILE A 171 -13.00 -13.02 5.65
N ARG A 172 -14.27 -12.96 6.07
CA ARG A 172 -14.67 -13.19 7.48
C ARG A 172 -14.62 -14.66 7.92
N SER A 173 -14.65 -15.59 6.99
CA SER A 173 -14.60 -17.03 7.25
C SER A 173 -13.89 -17.74 6.12
N TYR A 174 -13.06 -18.74 6.41
CA TYR A 174 -12.35 -19.50 5.39
C TYR A 174 -13.19 -20.74 4.98
N PRO A 175 -13.95 -20.72 3.87
CA PRO A 175 -14.72 -21.89 3.45
C PRO A 175 -13.81 -23.02 2.93
N GLU A 176 -14.30 -24.26 2.97
CA GLU A 176 -13.68 -25.35 2.22
C GLU A 176 -13.76 -25.04 0.71
N ASN A 177 -12.66 -25.21 -0.02
CA ASN A 177 -12.54 -24.89 -1.47
C ASN A 177 -12.65 -23.40 -1.84
N VAL A 178 -12.33 -22.50 -0.90
CA VAL A 178 -12.31 -21.04 -1.06
C VAL A 178 -11.72 -20.53 -2.40
N GLU A 179 -10.64 -21.14 -2.90
CA GLU A 179 -10.03 -20.71 -4.16
C GLU A 179 -10.95 -20.89 -5.37
N LYS A 180 -11.70 -22.00 -5.42
CA LYS A 180 -12.63 -22.29 -6.52
C LYS A 180 -13.89 -21.45 -6.41
N GLU A 181 -14.38 -21.26 -5.19
CA GLU A 181 -15.55 -20.45 -4.90
C GLU A 181 -15.32 -18.99 -5.33
N PHE A 182 -14.23 -18.37 -4.90
CA PHE A 182 -13.93 -17.00 -5.31
C PHE A 182 -13.58 -16.87 -6.79
N PHE A 183 -12.97 -17.90 -7.39
CA PHE A 183 -12.79 -17.91 -8.84
C PHE A 183 -14.13 -17.87 -9.58
N ASN A 184 -15.12 -18.63 -9.10
CA ASN A 184 -16.48 -18.62 -9.67
C ASN A 184 -17.19 -17.29 -9.40
N ALA A 185 -17.13 -16.78 -8.16
CA ALA A 185 -17.69 -15.49 -7.75
C ALA A 185 -17.23 -14.37 -8.68
N LYS A 186 -15.92 -14.33 -8.96
CA LYS A 186 -15.33 -13.38 -9.89
C LYS A 186 -15.82 -13.55 -11.33
N CYS A 187 -15.99 -14.79 -11.80
CA CYS A 187 -16.54 -15.02 -13.14
C CYS A 187 -17.97 -14.49 -13.23
N GLU A 188 -18.77 -14.74 -12.20
CA GLU A 188 -20.14 -14.23 -12.08
C GLU A 188 -20.16 -12.70 -11.99
N TYR A 189 -19.22 -12.09 -11.26
CA TYR A 189 -19.10 -10.64 -11.12
C TYR A 189 -18.96 -9.99 -12.49
N HIS A 190 -18.04 -10.51 -13.31
CA HIS A 190 -17.82 -9.99 -14.66
C HIS A 190 -19.02 -10.21 -15.58
N ILE A 191 -19.71 -11.36 -15.48
CA ILE A 191 -20.93 -11.61 -16.27
C ILE A 191 -22.02 -10.59 -15.91
N ASN A 192 -22.23 -10.32 -14.63
CA ASN A 192 -23.23 -9.35 -14.16
C ASN A 192 -22.93 -7.94 -14.65
N LEU A 193 -21.66 -7.51 -14.62
CA LEU A 193 -21.27 -6.22 -15.20
C LEU A 193 -21.48 -6.16 -16.71
N LEU A 194 -21.14 -7.22 -17.45
CA LEU A 194 -21.37 -7.28 -18.90
C LEU A 194 -22.86 -7.26 -19.26
N ASN A 195 -23.72 -7.73 -18.36
CA ASN A 195 -25.17 -7.65 -18.48
C ASN A 195 -25.75 -6.29 -18.09
N GLY A 196 -24.90 -5.30 -17.75
CA GLY A 196 -25.32 -3.93 -17.44
C GLY A 196 -25.81 -3.69 -16.02
N MET A 197 -25.55 -4.61 -15.08
CA MET A 197 -25.87 -4.39 -13.67
C MET A 197 -24.99 -3.30 -13.07
N ASP A 198 -25.55 -2.52 -12.13
CA ASP A 198 -24.79 -1.48 -11.45
C ASP A 198 -23.66 -2.07 -10.61
N LYS A 199 -22.46 -1.48 -10.72
CA LYS A 199 -21.27 -2.00 -10.08
C LYS A 199 -21.41 -2.08 -8.56
N LYS A 200 -21.99 -1.06 -7.92
CA LYS A 200 -22.12 -1.01 -6.47
C LYS A 200 -23.05 -2.11 -5.98
N ASP A 201 -24.15 -2.32 -6.69
CA ASP A 201 -25.10 -3.39 -6.39
C ASP A 201 -24.46 -4.77 -6.52
N VAL A 202 -23.69 -4.97 -7.60
CA VAL A 202 -22.93 -6.19 -7.83
C VAL A 202 -21.93 -6.40 -6.68
N ILE A 203 -21.06 -5.44 -6.38
CA ILE A 203 -20.08 -5.54 -5.27
C ILE A 203 -20.76 -5.87 -3.94
N ASN A 204 -21.82 -5.14 -3.58
CA ASN A 204 -22.54 -5.36 -2.33
C ASN A 204 -23.07 -6.80 -2.24
N LYS A 205 -23.67 -7.28 -3.33
CA LYS A 205 -24.13 -8.67 -3.42
C LYS A 205 -22.99 -9.67 -3.20
N TYR A 206 -21.81 -9.46 -3.79
CA TYR A 206 -20.66 -10.36 -3.56
C TYR A 206 -20.16 -10.32 -2.12
N TYR A 207 -20.18 -9.14 -1.49
CA TYR A 207 -19.79 -9.01 -0.10
C TYR A 207 -20.71 -9.79 0.84
N ASP A 208 -22.02 -9.77 0.55
CA ASP A 208 -23.03 -10.51 1.29
C ASP A 208 -22.94 -12.02 1.01
N ASP A 209 -22.88 -12.43 -0.26
CA ASP A 209 -22.89 -13.83 -0.69
C ASP A 209 -21.62 -14.59 -0.25
N TYR A 210 -20.46 -13.94 -0.27
CA TYR A 210 -19.15 -14.57 -0.02
C TYR A 210 -18.48 -14.08 1.27
N ASN A 211 -19.24 -13.42 2.14
CA ASN A 211 -18.82 -13.00 3.48
C ASN A 211 -17.52 -12.18 3.51
N LEU A 212 -17.39 -11.23 2.57
CA LEU A 212 -16.24 -10.33 2.45
C LEU A 212 -16.34 -9.16 3.45
N SER A 213 -15.20 -8.55 3.73
CA SER A 213 -15.07 -7.45 4.67
C SER A 213 -14.10 -6.38 4.18
N TYR A 214 -14.45 -5.12 4.45
CA TYR A 214 -13.53 -3.98 4.34
C TYR A 214 -12.57 -3.88 5.53
N GLU A 215 -12.98 -4.45 6.66
CA GLU A 215 -12.20 -4.45 7.90
C GLU A 215 -11.34 -5.70 8.00
N TYR A 216 -10.18 -5.57 8.66
CA TYR A 216 -9.19 -6.62 8.83
C TYR A 216 -9.80 -7.95 9.28
N GLN A 217 -9.43 -9.03 8.60
CA GLN A 217 -9.73 -10.42 8.97
C GLN A 217 -8.47 -11.27 8.84
N ASP A 218 -8.52 -12.53 9.27
CA ASP A 218 -7.36 -13.44 9.23
C ASP A 218 -6.85 -13.76 7.82
N PHE A 219 -7.71 -13.62 6.81
CA PHE A 219 -7.39 -13.91 5.42
C PHE A 219 -7.83 -12.79 4.48
N PHE A 220 -7.11 -12.66 3.36
CA PHE A 220 -7.46 -11.74 2.29
C PHE A 220 -7.25 -12.37 0.92
N ILE A 221 -7.88 -11.74 -0.08
CA ILE A 221 -7.81 -12.13 -1.48
C ILE A 221 -7.54 -10.90 -2.36
N PRO A 222 -6.93 -11.09 -3.54
CA PRO A 222 -7.02 -10.09 -4.60
C PRO A 222 -8.49 -9.82 -4.90
N CYS A 223 -8.83 -8.57 -5.16
CA CYS A 223 -10.23 -8.23 -5.30
C CYS A 223 -10.95 -8.95 -6.46
N ILE A 224 -12.27 -9.09 -6.31
CA ILE A 224 -13.13 -9.77 -7.29
C ILE A 224 -13.10 -9.10 -8.67
N GLU A 225 -12.85 -7.79 -8.76
CA GLU A 225 -12.83 -7.05 -10.03
C GLU A 225 -11.56 -7.26 -10.84
N THR A 226 -10.50 -7.81 -10.26
CA THR A 226 -9.24 -7.97 -11.01
C THR A 226 -9.31 -9.23 -11.86
N TYR A 227 -9.67 -9.16 -13.15
CA TYR A 227 -9.54 -10.33 -14.03
C TYR A 227 -8.08 -10.75 -14.20
N TRP A 228 -7.80 -11.95 -13.73
CA TRP A 228 -6.54 -12.65 -13.94
C TRP A 228 -6.94 -13.79 -14.86
N GLY A 229 -6.54 -13.76 -16.13
CA GLY A 229 -6.84 -14.87 -17.05
C GLY A 229 -6.26 -16.20 -16.53
N ASN A 230 -6.37 -17.26 -17.32
CA ASN A 230 -5.81 -18.60 -17.01
C ASN A 230 -4.30 -18.63 -16.67
N THR A 231 -3.61 -17.49 -16.72
CA THR A 231 -2.18 -17.33 -16.45
C THR A 231 -1.83 -17.14 -14.99
N ARG A 232 -2.77 -16.82 -14.08
CA ARG A 232 -2.46 -16.68 -12.65
C ARG A 232 -3.48 -17.43 -11.78
N LYS A 233 -2.96 -18.18 -10.81
CA LYS A 233 -3.76 -18.97 -9.87
C LYS A 233 -4.37 -18.02 -8.84
N PHE A 234 -5.70 -18.05 -8.69
CA PHE A 234 -6.35 -17.39 -7.56
C PHE A 234 -5.79 -17.96 -6.25
N THR A 235 -5.44 -17.09 -5.32
CA THR A 235 -4.74 -17.46 -4.10
C THR A 235 -5.33 -16.69 -2.93
N VAL A 236 -5.58 -17.40 -1.83
CA VAL A 236 -5.90 -16.80 -0.54
C VAL A 236 -4.61 -16.63 0.25
N PHE A 237 -4.50 -15.49 0.93
CA PHE A 237 -3.32 -15.09 1.69
C PHE A 237 -3.67 -14.90 3.16
N ASP A 238 -2.73 -15.21 4.02
CA ASP A 238 -2.82 -14.97 5.46
C ASP A 238 -2.55 -13.48 5.75
N SER A 239 -3.48 -12.78 6.38
CA SER A 239 -3.37 -11.34 6.66
C SER A 239 -2.20 -11.02 7.59
N GLU A 240 -1.85 -11.92 8.51
CA GLU A 240 -0.66 -11.76 9.37
C GLU A 240 0.67 -11.77 8.60
N LYS A 241 0.69 -12.26 7.36
CA LYS A 241 1.85 -12.20 6.47
C LYS A 241 1.93 -10.89 5.69
N LEU A 242 0.81 -10.16 5.62
CA LEU A 242 0.75 -8.81 5.07
C LEU A 242 0.95 -7.76 6.15
N PHE A 243 0.21 -7.85 7.25
CA PHE A 243 0.20 -6.87 8.33
C PHE A 243 0.89 -7.38 9.62
N PRO A 244 1.38 -6.46 10.48
CA PRO A 244 1.58 -5.04 10.20
C PRO A 244 2.61 -4.83 9.09
N LEU A 245 2.44 -3.77 8.29
CA LEU A 245 3.37 -3.49 7.20
C LEU A 245 4.78 -3.24 7.75
N LYS A 246 5.77 -3.70 7.01
CA LYS A 246 7.20 -3.43 7.26
C LYS A 246 7.73 -2.42 6.25
N LYS A 247 9.01 -2.10 6.39
CA LYS A 247 9.75 -1.26 5.46
C LYS A 247 10.78 -2.10 4.72
N ILE A 248 10.94 -1.86 3.43
CA ILE A 248 11.95 -2.51 2.59
C ILE A 248 12.70 -1.47 1.76
N GLU A 249 13.98 -1.76 1.48
CA GLU A 249 14.78 -0.98 0.54
C GLU A 249 14.40 -1.35 -0.90
N PHE A 250 14.10 -0.33 -1.70
CA PHE A 250 13.84 -0.45 -3.12
C PHE A 250 14.38 0.78 -3.84
N HIS A 251 15.35 0.57 -4.74
CA HIS A 251 16.04 1.62 -5.49
C HIS A 251 16.65 2.72 -4.61
N GLY A 252 17.28 2.33 -3.50
CA GLY A 252 17.93 3.26 -2.56
C GLY A 252 16.98 4.07 -1.68
N LYS A 253 15.66 3.86 -1.79
CA LYS A 253 14.63 4.45 -0.93
C LYS A 253 13.96 3.38 -0.09
N ILE A 254 13.26 3.80 0.96
CA ILE A 254 12.55 2.90 1.88
C ILE A 254 11.05 3.06 1.68
N TYR A 255 10.37 1.97 1.33
CA TYR A 255 8.92 1.95 1.11
C TYR A 255 8.22 0.89 1.98
N PRO A 256 6.92 1.04 2.25
CA PRO A 256 6.11 0.01 2.88
C PRO A 256 6.09 -1.30 2.07
N CYS A 257 6.13 -2.43 2.79
CA CYS A 257 6.05 -3.77 2.23
C CYS A 257 5.26 -4.69 3.16
N PRO A 258 4.83 -5.87 2.68
CA PRO A 258 4.24 -6.89 3.54
C PRO A 258 5.13 -7.29 4.72
N ASN A 259 4.53 -7.71 5.84
CA ASN A 259 5.21 -8.22 7.04
C ASN A 259 6.15 -9.39 6.73
N ASN A 260 5.75 -10.23 5.77
CA ASN A 260 6.54 -11.31 5.20
C ASN A 260 6.52 -11.22 3.67
N PRO A 261 7.44 -10.44 3.07
CA PRO A 261 7.43 -10.20 1.65
C PRO A 261 7.78 -11.48 0.85
N HIS A 262 8.64 -12.36 1.41
CA HIS A 262 8.95 -13.65 0.81
C HIS A 262 7.71 -14.56 0.67
N TYR A 263 6.81 -14.57 1.66
CA TYR A 263 5.56 -15.33 1.59
C TYR A 263 4.71 -14.85 0.41
N ILE A 264 4.47 -13.53 0.30
CA ILE A 264 3.67 -12.93 -0.77
C ILE A 264 4.29 -13.21 -2.14
N THR A 265 5.59 -12.96 -2.32
CA THR A 265 6.28 -13.20 -3.59
C THR A 265 6.26 -14.69 -3.97
N SER A 266 6.49 -15.60 -3.03
CA SER A 266 6.47 -17.04 -3.32
C SER A 266 5.08 -17.59 -3.67
N LYS A 267 4.02 -17.02 -3.11
CA LYS A 267 2.63 -17.34 -3.45
C LYS A 267 2.26 -16.82 -4.84
N ASN A 268 2.72 -15.61 -5.20
CA ASN A 268 2.46 -15.01 -6.51
C ASN A 268 3.23 -15.69 -7.66
N TYR A 269 4.49 -16.07 -7.44
CA TYR A 269 5.40 -16.50 -8.51
C TYR A 269 5.91 -17.95 -8.38
N GLY A 270 5.58 -18.65 -7.30
CA GLY A 270 6.08 -20.00 -6.99
C GLY A 270 7.42 -19.97 -6.26
N LYS A 271 7.92 -21.15 -5.85
CA LYS A 271 9.12 -21.28 -5.00
C LYS A 271 10.41 -20.77 -5.67
N ASP A 272 10.47 -20.81 -6.99
CA ASP A 272 11.65 -20.43 -7.79
C ASP A 272 11.61 -18.97 -8.23
N TYR A 273 10.81 -18.11 -7.59
CA TYR A 273 10.59 -16.71 -7.97
C TYR A 273 11.86 -15.86 -8.10
N LYS A 274 12.98 -16.31 -7.52
CA LYS A 274 14.27 -15.61 -7.62
C LYS A 274 14.90 -15.76 -9.00
N ASN A 275 14.60 -16.84 -9.73
CA ASN A 275 15.11 -17.06 -11.08
C ASN A 275 14.38 -16.16 -12.10
N ILE A 276 15.02 -15.88 -13.24
CA ILE A 276 14.33 -15.25 -14.37
C ILE A 276 13.19 -16.17 -14.82
N PRO A 277 11.99 -15.66 -15.14
CA PRO A 277 10.96 -16.50 -15.75
C PRO A 277 11.41 -17.01 -17.13
N ARG A 278 11.12 -18.28 -17.46
CA ARG A 278 11.39 -18.86 -18.80
C ARG A 278 10.76 -18.07 -19.93
N ASN A 279 9.64 -17.40 -19.66
CA ASN A 279 8.93 -16.53 -20.59
C ASN A 279 8.90 -15.10 -20.04
N VAL A 280 9.64 -14.20 -20.67
CA VAL A 280 9.58 -12.76 -20.38
C VAL A 280 8.64 -12.12 -21.42
N LYS A 281 7.56 -11.48 -20.96
CA LYS A 281 6.72 -10.64 -21.81
C LYS A 281 7.19 -9.20 -21.66
N LEU A 282 7.54 -8.57 -22.78
CA LEU A 282 7.87 -7.14 -22.79
C LEU A 282 6.58 -6.33 -22.88
N HIS A 283 6.50 -5.29 -22.06
CA HIS A 283 5.43 -4.31 -22.10
C HIS A 283 5.60 -3.41 -23.34
N ARG A 284 4.49 -2.98 -23.94
CA ARG A 284 4.51 -2.16 -25.18
C ARG A 284 4.87 -0.68 -24.94
N ARG A 285 4.80 -0.22 -23.69
CA ARG A 285 5.02 1.20 -23.32
C ARG A 285 6.36 1.70 -23.84
N VAL A 286 7.43 0.96 -23.56
CA VAL A 286 8.81 1.33 -23.96
C VAL A 286 8.98 1.35 -25.48
N SER A 287 8.38 0.40 -26.22
CA SER A 287 8.50 0.36 -27.68
C SER A 287 7.81 1.55 -28.35
N ASP A 288 6.68 1.99 -27.82
CA ASP A 288 5.91 3.10 -28.38
C ASP A 288 6.61 4.45 -28.11
N LEU A 289 7.14 4.62 -26.90
CA LEU A 289 7.91 5.82 -26.54
C LEU A 289 9.17 5.99 -27.37
N LYS A 290 9.89 4.91 -27.74
CA LYS A 290 11.10 5.00 -28.58
C LYS A 290 10.88 5.71 -29.92
N GLN A 291 9.65 5.73 -30.42
CA GLN A 291 9.29 6.33 -31.71
C GLN A 291 8.88 7.80 -31.59
N LYS A 292 8.67 8.30 -30.36
CA LYS A 292 8.18 9.67 -30.12
C LYS A 292 9.33 10.68 -30.19
N LYS A 293 9.05 11.87 -30.73
CA LYS A 293 9.98 13.01 -30.70
C LYS A 293 10.05 13.59 -29.28
N ASN A 294 11.18 14.20 -28.93
CA ASN A 294 11.39 14.93 -27.67
C ASN A 294 11.25 14.10 -26.37
N VAL A 295 11.24 12.78 -26.44
CA VAL A 295 11.03 11.88 -25.28
C VAL A 295 11.99 12.17 -24.12
N ASN A 296 13.28 12.35 -24.41
CA ASN A 296 14.27 12.66 -23.37
C ASN A 296 14.03 14.04 -22.73
N MET A 297 13.56 15.02 -23.52
CA MET A 297 13.22 16.34 -23.00
C MET A 297 11.98 16.26 -22.09
N ASN A 298 10.96 15.50 -22.51
CA ASN A 298 9.75 15.27 -21.72
C ASN A 298 10.07 14.55 -20.40
N PHE A 299 10.90 13.49 -20.42
CA PHE A 299 11.38 12.86 -19.19
C PHE A 299 12.05 13.86 -18.26
N LYS A 300 12.99 14.67 -18.77
CA LYS A 300 13.67 15.69 -17.96
C LYS A 300 12.70 16.70 -17.35
N ASN A 301 11.72 17.16 -18.12
CA ASN A 301 10.72 18.12 -17.65
C ASN A 301 9.79 17.51 -16.59
N PHE A 302 9.32 16.28 -16.80
CA PHE A 302 8.46 15.61 -15.83
C PHE A 302 9.20 15.29 -14.54
N LEU A 303 10.43 14.76 -14.62
CA LEU A 303 11.25 14.48 -13.45
C LEU A 303 11.49 15.73 -12.60
N LYS A 304 11.88 16.85 -13.23
CA LYS A 304 12.06 18.12 -12.53
C LYS A 304 10.77 18.56 -11.81
N ARG A 305 9.63 18.42 -12.47
CA ARG A 305 8.34 18.82 -11.91
C ARG A 305 7.91 17.96 -10.73
N PHE A 306 8.13 16.64 -10.81
CA PHE A 306 7.89 15.74 -9.69
C PHE A 306 8.89 15.93 -8.54
N GLU A 307 10.14 16.28 -8.83
CA GLU A 307 11.14 16.66 -7.82
C GLU A 307 10.65 17.87 -7.02
N GLU A 308 10.25 18.95 -7.71
CA GLU A 308 9.67 20.16 -7.08
C GLU A 308 8.44 19.83 -6.20
N VAL A 309 7.50 19.04 -6.72
CA VAL A 309 6.29 18.63 -5.98
C VAL A 309 6.63 17.76 -4.76
N ASN A 310 7.51 16.77 -4.91
CA ASN A 310 7.88 15.87 -3.81
C ASN A 310 8.70 16.57 -2.73
N ASP A 311 9.54 17.53 -3.10
CA ASP A 311 10.27 18.38 -2.16
C ASP A 311 9.32 19.32 -1.41
N GLU A 312 8.35 19.92 -2.10
CA GLU A 312 7.29 20.72 -1.47
C GLU A 312 6.49 19.87 -0.49
N PHE A 313 6.08 18.66 -0.88
CA PHE A 313 5.38 17.72 -0.01
C PHE A 313 6.23 17.36 1.21
N SER A 314 7.50 17.01 1.02
CA SER A 314 8.42 16.69 2.09
C SER A 314 8.59 17.86 3.06
N SER A 315 8.69 19.09 2.54
CA SER A 315 8.75 20.30 3.36
C SER A 315 7.45 20.49 4.17
N LYS A 316 6.28 20.35 3.57
CA LYS A 316 4.98 20.49 4.26
C LYS A 316 4.71 19.37 5.25
N ILE A 317 5.11 18.15 4.91
CA ILE A 317 5.00 16.98 5.77
C ILE A 317 5.96 17.09 6.95
N LEU A 318 7.18 17.61 6.76
CA LEU A 318 8.06 17.98 7.88
C LEU A 318 7.39 19.00 8.80
N HIS A 319 6.48 19.84 8.30
CA HIS A 319 5.65 20.72 9.13
C HIS A 319 4.43 19.99 9.76
N SER A 320 3.92 18.91 9.16
CA SER A 320 2.73 18.15 9.63
C SER A 320 3.04 16.86 10.42
N LYS A 321 4.31 16.43 10.51
CA LYS A 321 4.79 15.19 11.17
C LYS A 321 5.03 15.31 12.67
N ASN A 322 4.45 16.29 13.35
CA ASN A 322 4.54 16.41 14.81
C ASN A 322 3.54 15.46 15.50
N VAL A 323 3.77 14.15 15.38
CA VAL A 323 3.03 13.08 16.08
C VAL A 323 3.97 12.40 17.09
N VAL A 324 3.50 12.21 18.33
CA VAL A 324 4.28 11.73 19.50
C VAL A 324 3.81 10.33 19.93
N TYR A 325 4.77 9.44 20.25
CA TYR A 325 4.54 8.12 20.88
C TYR A 325 5.60 7.83 21.97
N PHE A 326 5.25 7.05 23.01
CA PHE A 326 6.10 6.79 24.18
C PHE A 326 6.36 5.29 24.44
N SER A 327 7.57 4.93 24.89
CA SER A 327 7.89 3.61 25.46
C SER A 327 8.97 3.67 26.57
N LYS A 328 9.00 2.62 27.40
CA LYS A 328 9.65 2.50 28.73
C LYS A 328 11.16 2.22 28.67
N ASN A 329 11.95 2.82 29.57
CA ASN A 329 13.02 2.09 30.27
C ASN A 329 13.45 2.73 31.61
N GLN A 330 13.35 1.90 32.65
CA GLN A 330 13.98 1.85 33.99
C GLN A 330 14.16 3.05 34.93
N ASP A 331 14.03 4.31 34.52
CA ASP A 331 14.09 5.43 35.49
C ASP A 331 12.72 6.08 35.72
N ARG A 332 12.41 6.32 37.00
CA ARG A 332 11.06 6.62 37.52
C ARG A 332 10.44 7.94 37.04
N TYR A 333 11.07 8.73 36.18
CA TYR A 333 10.53 10.00 35.70
C TYR A 333 10.96 10.28 34.26
N LEU A 334 10.01 10.41 33.35
CA LEU A 334 10.22 10.89 31.99
C LEU A 334 9.43 12.19 31.81
N ASN A 335 10.09 13.33 32.00
CA ASN A 335 9.51 14.63 31.66
C ASN A 335 9.86 14.94 30.21
N ILE A 336 8.86 14.91 29.33
CA ILE A 336 8.99 15.35 27.94
C ILE A 336 8.24 16.66 27.81
N ASN A 337 8.98 17.75 27.71
CA ASN A 337 8.44 19.07 27.39
C ASN A 337 8.50 19.25 25.87
N GLN A 338 7.34 19.25 25.21
CA GLN A 338 7.25 19.52 23.78
C GLN A 338 6.12 20.50 23.48
N GLU A 339 6.31 21.23 22.40
CA GLU A 339 5.45 22.32 21.97
C GLU A 339 4.51 21.88 20.83
N ILE A 340 3.25 22.33 20.89
CA ILE A 340 2.22 21.98 19.90
C ILE A 340 2.03 23.16 18.95
N PRO A 341 2.26 23.00 17.63
CA PRO A 341 2.11 24.11 16.69
C PRO A 341 0.65 24.50 16.47
N LYS A 342 0.43 25.76 16.05
CA LYS A 342 -0.91 26.27 15.71
C LYS A 342 -1.57 25.46 14.59
N ASN A 343 -2.88 25.25 14.68
CA ASN A 343 -3.71 24.51 13.73
C ASN A 343 -3.38 23.01 13.61
N HIS A 344 -3.08 22.37 14.74
CA HIS A 344 -2.75 20.94 14.81
C HIS A 344 -3.79 20.13 15.58
N VAL A 345 -3.83 18.83 15.28
CA VAL A 345 -4.67 17.84 15.94
C VAL A 345 -3.79 16.70 16.46
N ILE A 346 -3.97 16.35 17.73
CA ILE A 346 -3.29 15.23 18.40
C ILE A 346 -4.35 14.20 18.80
N LYS A 347 -4.11 12.93 18.50
CA LYS A 347 -4.99 11.82 18.85
C LYS A 347 -4.32 10.90 19.86
N PHE A 348 -5.05 10.53 20.89
CA PHE A 348 -4.62 9.61 21.95
C PHE A 348 -5.48 8.35 21.92
N ASN A 349 -4.85 7.20 22.10
CA ASN A 349 -5.52 5.90 22.19
C ASN A 349 -5.10 5.20 23.47
N PHE A 350 -6.06 4.90 24.35
CA PHE A 350 -5.81 4.30 25.66
C PHE A 350 -6.16 2.81 25.62
N ASN A 351 -5.15 1.94 25.73
CA ASN A 351 -5.37 0.50 25.67
C ASN A 351 -5.51 -0.14 27.07
N ARG A 352 -6.36 -1.17 27.12
CA ARG A 352 -6.79 -1.92 28.31
C ARG A 352 -5.73 -2.94 28.70
N GLN A 353 -4.80 -2.61 29.60
CA GLN A 353 -4.10 -3.63 30.37
C GLN A 353 -4.09 -3.34 31.87
N SER A 354 -4.36 -4.40 32.62
CA SER A 354 -4.64 -4.42 34.05
C SER A 354 -3.39 -4.15 34.88
N SER A 355 -3.15 -2.90 35.26
CA SER A 355 -2.24 -2.61 36.37
C SER A 355 -3.00 -1.83 37.45
N LYS A 356 -2.99 -2.37 38.68
CA LYS A 356 -3.78 -1.85 39.82
C LYS A 356 -3.26 -0.51 40.38
N ASN A 357 -2.22 0.07 39.78
CA ASN A 357 -1.46 1.20 40.33
C ASN A 357 -1.12 2.31 39.30
N CYS A 358 -1.91 2.49 38.24
CA CYS A 358 -1.69 3.65 37.38
C CYS A 358 -2.21 4.94 38.05
N ARG A 359 -1.37 6.00 38.02
CA ARG A 359 -1.71 7.41 38.31
C ARG A 359 -0.83 8.26 37.40
N GLY A 360 -1.37 8.58 36.23
CA GLY A 360 -0.72 9.25 35.12
C GLY A 360 -1.62 10.32 34.48
N TYR A 361 -1.09 11.43 33.96
CA TYR A 361 -1.71 12.51 33.21
C TYR A 361 -0.80 13.03 32.07
N ILE A 362 -1.43 13.72 31.13
CA ILE A 362 -0.79 14.50 30.08
C ILE A 362 -1.07 15.96 30.41
N GLN A 363 -0.03 16.77 30.52
CA GLN A 363 -0.14 18.21 30.76
C GLN A 363 -0.01 18.97 29.43
N ILE A 364 -0.95 19.88 29.18
CA ILE A 364 -0.98 20.74 28.00
C ILE A 364 -1.15 22.20 28.47
N GLY A 365 -0.07 22.98 28.48
CA GLY A 365 -0.10 24.39 28.90
C GLY A 365 1.30 24.98 29.12
N THR A 366 1.38 26.24 29.56
CA THR A 366 2.67 26.94 29.79
C THR A 366 3.40 26.43 31.02
N ASP A 367 2.65 26.10 32.06
CA ASP A 367 3.19 25.73 33.37
C ASP A 367 2.14 24.95 34.17
N TRP A 368 2.58 24.37 35.29
CA TRP A 368 1.73 23.60 36.20
C TRP A 368 0.45 24.32 36.61
N ASN A 369 0.51 25.64 36.79
CA ASN A 369 -0.59 26.47 37.26
C ASN A 369 -1.51 26.93 36.14
N ASN A 370 -1.12 26.80 34.87
CA ASN A 370 -1.85 27.22 33.68
C ASN A 370 -1.82 26.12 32.60
N SER A 371 -2.49 25.00 32.87
CA SER A 371 -2.51 23.82 31.98
C SER A 371 -3.83 23.07 32.00
N ILE A 372 -4.11 22.38 30.90
CA ILE A 372 -5.11 21.33 30.78
C ILE A 372 -4.42 19.99 31.09
N PHE A 373 -5.10 19.14 31.85
CA PHE A 373 -4.59 17.83 32.21
C PHE A 373 -5.55 16.74 31.76
N ILE A 374 -5.02 15.64 31.25
CA ILE A 374 -5.80 14.47 30.79
C ILE A 374 -5.18 13.23 31.40
N GLY A 375 -5.88 12.52 32.30
CA GLY A 375 -5.27 11.43 33.03
C GLY A 375 -6.25 10.57 33.82
N GLN A 376 -5.70 9.57 34.51
CA GLN A 376 -6.48 8.69 35.37
C GLN A 376 -6.87 9.39 36.67
N ILE A 377 -8.15 9.30 37.02
CA ILE A 377 -8.71 9.95 38.21
C ILE A 377 -9.04 8.88 39.26
N GLY A 378 -8.37 8.97 40.41
CA GLY A 378 -8.62 8.10 41.55
C GLY A 378 -8.10 6.67 41.38
N ALA A 379 -8.58 5.76 42.24
CA ALA A 379 -8.29 4.33 42.15
C ALA A 379 -9.38 3.64 41.32
N GLY A 380 -9.26 3.67 39.99
CA GLY A 380 -10.27 3.09 39.11
C GLY A 380 -9.97 3.29 37.62
N ASN A 381 -10.82 2.71 36.78
CA ASN A 381 -10.70 2.71 35.32
C ASN A 381 -11.30 3.98 34.67
N THR A 382 -11.15 5.11 35.33
CA THR A 382 -11.80 6.35 34.95
C THR A 382 -10.73 7.34 34.55
N PHE A 383 -10.80 7.77 33.29
CA PHE A 383 -10.02 8.90 32.82
C PHE A 383 -10.87 10.16 32.96
N GLY A 384 -10.20 11.28 33.13
CA GLY A 384 -10.88 12.57 33.06
C GLY A 384 -9.93 13.69 32.71
N ILE A 385 -10.55 14.85 32.53
CA ILE A 385 -9.90 16.06 32.07
C ILE A 385 -10.15 17.13 33.12
N TRP A 386 -9.12 17.88 33.49
CA TRP A 386 -9.27 19.03 34.39
C TRP A 386 -8.41 20.21 33.91
N LEU A 387 -8.88 21.41 34.18
CA LEU A 387 -8.18 22.64 33.87
C LEU A 387 -7.55 23.20 35.15
N ARG A 388 -6.32 23.70 35.05
CA ARG A 388 -5.67 24.47 36.11
C ARG A 388 -5.34 25.86 35.59
N LYS A 389 -5.80 26.89 36.30
CA LYS A 389 -5.61 28.29 35.95
C LYS A 389 -5.20 29.09 37.19
N ASN A 390 -4.07 29.79 37.13
CA ASN A 390 -3.48 30.49 38.27
C ASN A 390 -3.38 29.62 39.54
N GLY A 391 -3.11 28.33 39.38
CA GLY A 391 -2.96 27.37 40.48
C GLY A 391 -4.27 26.86 41.07
N ILE A 392 -5.41 27.36 40.59
CA ILE A 392 -6.75 26.86 40.94
C ILE A 392 -7.14 25.81 39.90
N THR A 393 -7.47 24.62 40.36
CA THR A 393 -8.05 23.58 39.50
C THR A 393 -9.54 23.88 39.35
N ASP A 394 -9.98 24.17 38.13
CA ASP A 394 -11.38 24.38 37.79
C ASP A 394 -11.82 23.24 36.86
N TYR A 395 -13.01 22.71 37.13
CA TYR A 395 -13.62 21.52 36.51
C TYR A 395 -13.20 20.14 37.06
N HIS A 396 -14.19 19.46 37.66
CA HIS A 396 -14.11 18.11 38.17
C HIS A 396 -14.83 17.15 37.21
N ASN A 397 -14.07 16.20 36.66
CA ASN A 397 -14.53 14.88 36.21
C ASN A 397 -15.74 14.89 35.26
N THR A 398 -15.53 15.08 33.96
CA THR A 398 -16.32 14.25 33.03
C THR A 398 -15.68 12.86 33.10
N PRO A 399 -16.23 11.91 33.86
CA PRO A 399 -15.61 10.61 34.02
C PRO A 399 -15.83 9.89 32.69
N ILE A 400 -14.75 9.65 31.96
CA ILE A 400 -14.80 8.92 30.70
C ILE A 400 -14.52 7.45 31.05
N PRO A 401 -15.50 6.53 30.85
CA PRO A 401 -15.30 5.11 31.13
C PRO A 401 -14.19 4.58 30.24
N SER A 402 -13.20 3.84 30.73
CA SER A 402 -12.16 3.24 29.87
C SER A 402 -12.70 2.05 29.05
N ASN A 403 -13.54 2.30 28.07
CA ASN A 403 -13.93 1.29 27.10
C ASN A 403 -12.81 1.14 26.05
N SER A 404 -12.65 -0.04 25.47
CA SER A 404 -11.45 -0.47 24.74
C SER A 404 -11.15 0.25 23.41
N PHE A 405 -11.81 1.36 23.12
CA PHE A 405 -11.74 2.06 21.82
C PHE A 405 -11.82 3.59 21.93
N LEU A 406 -11.46 4.19 23.07
CA LEU A 406 -11.54 5.64 23.20
C LEU A 406 -10.46 6.36 22.40
N GLY A 407 -10.91 7.04 21.35
CA GLY A 407 -10.13 8.08 20.69
C GLY A 407 -10.35 9.41 21.42
N ILE A 408 -9.32 9.90 22.10
CA ILE A 408 -9.33 11.28 22.61
C ILE A 408 -8.62 12.15 21.59
N GLU A 409 -9.26 13.22 21.13
CA GLU A 409 -8.68 14.17 20.17
C GLU A 409 -8.49 15.52 20.84
N TYR A 410 -7.28 16.07 20.76
CA TYR A 410 -6.97 17.45 21.12
C TYR A 410 -6.69 18.26 19.85
N THR A 411 -7.44 19.34 19.65
CA THR A 411 -7.26 20.28 18.54
C THR A 411 -6.80 21.63 19.08
N TYR A 412 -5.73 22.18 18.53
CA TYR A 412 -5.35 23.58 18.73
C TYR A 412 -5.52 24.32 17.40
N LYS A 413 -6.59 25.11 17.25
CA LYS A 413 -6.90 25.86 16.04
C LYS A 413 -7.23 27.31 16.36
N ASP A 414 -6.56 28.25 15.72
CA ASP A 414 -6.84 29.68 15.86
C ASP A 414 -7.02 30.13 17.31
N ASN A 415 -6.02 29.82 18.15
CA ASN A 415 -6.03 30.17 19.57
C ASN A 415 -7.15 29.49 20.39
N THR A 416 -7.77 28.46 19.83
CA THR A 416 -8.83 27.67 20.46
C THR A 416 -8.34 26.25 20.67
N HIS A 417 -8.45 25.79 21.91
CA HIS A 417 -8.12 24.46 22.36
C HIS A 417 -9.44 23.69 22.51
N THR A 418 -9.61 22.63 21.73
CA THR A 418 -10.81 21.79 21.76
C THR A 418 -10.41 20.37 22.05
N LEU A 419 -11.08 19.73 23.01
CA LEU A 419 -10.92 18.33 23.31
C LEU A 419 -12.22 17.59 22.96
N LYS A 420 -12.08 16.46 22.27
CA LYS A 420 -13.17 15.58 21.93
C LYS A 420 -12.95 14.16 22.43
N VAL A 421 -14.05 13.48 22.67
CA VAL A 421 -14.11 12.05 22.99
C VAL A 421 -15.17 11.45 22.10
N ASP A 422 -14.81 10.46 21.28
CA ASP A 422 -15.73 9.82 20.32
C ASP A 422 -16.53 10.86 19.50
N ASP A 423 -15.82 11.86 18.97
CA ASP A 423 -16.31 13.02 18.20
C ASP A 423 -17.17 14.06 18.96
N GLU A 424 -17.52 13.83 20.23
CA GLU A 424 -18.20 14.82 21.07
C GLU A 424 -17.22 15.80 21.72
N ILE A 425 -17.51 17.11 21.62
CA ILE A 425 -16.70 18.15 22.28
C ILE A 425 -16.98 18.14 23.77
N VAL A 426 -15.97 17.76 24.56
CA VAL A 426 -16.06 17.71 26.03
C VAL A 426 -15.48 18.94 26.70
N LEU A 427 -14.53 19.63 26.06
CA LEU A 427 -13.91 20.83 26.59
C LEU A 427 -13.44 21.74 25.45
N GLN A 428 -13.76 23.03 25.53
CA GLN A 428 -13.28 24.02 24.57
C GLN A 428 -12.90 25.31 25.28
N ILE A 429 -11.71 25.84 24.99
CA ILE A 429 -11.14 27.02 25.64
C ILE A 429 -10.46 27.89 24.59
N THR A 430 -10.72 29.20 24.62
CA THR A 430 -9.98 30.19 23.80
C THR A 430 -8.83 30.78 24.62
N SER A 431 -7.59 30.66 24.15
CA SER A 431 -6.40 31.21 24.80
C SER A 431 -5.74 32.31 23.96
N LYS A 432 -5.38 33.42 24.61
CA LYS A 432 -4.58 34.49 24.00
C LYS A 432 -3.08 34.42 24.35
N ASN A 433 -2.65 33.49 25.22
CA ASN A 433 -1.40 33.60 25.98
C ASN A 433 -0.41 32.44 25.79
N TYR A 434 -0.64 31.52 24.84
CA TYR A 434 0.24 30.38 24.63
C TYR A 434 1.10 30.60 23.36
N GLU A 435 2.36 30.99 23.54
CA GLU A 435 3.38 31.02 22.47
C GLU A 435 4.22 29.75 22.55
N TYR A 436 4.34 29.03 21.43
CA TYR A 436 5.14 27.80 21.32
C TYR A 436 6.00 27.90 20.03
N ASN A 437 7.34 27.88 20.16
CA ASN A 437 8.32 27.94 19.06
C ASN A 437 9.28 26.72 18.93
N ASN A 438 9.15 25.99 17.81
CA ASN A 438 10.09 25.08 17.11
C ASN A 438 10.35 23.61 17.60
N LEU A 439 9.87 22.67 16.75
CA LEU A 439 10.31 21.32 16.31
C LEU A 439 10.73 20.21 17.31
N LEU A 440 10.05 19.04 17.27
CA LEU A 440 10.69 17.70 17.29
C LEU A 440 9.82 16.51 16.78
N ASN A 441 10.50 15.54 16.14
CA ASN A 441 10.09 14.19 15.66
C ASN A 441 10.05 13.10 16.74
N ILE A 442 9.23 12.03 16.57
CA ILE A 442 9.45 10.69 17.20
C ILE A 442 9.06 9.51 16.26
N ILE A 443 9.92 8.48 16.15
CA ILE A 443 9.74 7.17 15.47
C ILE A 443 9.92 6.04 16.51
N VAL A 444 9.12 4.95 16.53
CA VAL A 444 9.60 3.58 16.90
C VAL A 444 8.85 2.46 16.15
N ASP A 445 9.62 1.46 15.70
CA ASP A 445 9.31 0.34 14.79
C ASP A 445 8.89 -0.99 15.50
N ASN A 446 7.77 -1.55 15.02
CA ASN A 446 7.26 -2.93 14.87
C ASN A 446 7.63 -4.14 15.78
N ASN A 447 7.75 -4.06 17.12
CA ASN A 447 7.71 -5.32 17.91
C ASN A 447 7.19 -5.25 19.36
N SER A 448 6.21 -4.41 19.70
CA SER A 448 5.82 -4.24 21.12
C SER A 448 4.32 -4.16 21.36
N LYS A 449 3.79 -5.11 22.14
CA LYS A 449 2.55 -4.92 22.90
C LYS A 449 2.75 -3.75 23.86
N ILE A 450 1.83 -2.78 23.85
CA ILE A 450 1.70 -1.85 24.99
C ILE A 450 1.18 -2.67 26.17
N THR A 451 2.05 -2.92 27.13
CA THR A 451 1.75 -3.59 28.39
C THR A 451 1.78 -2.65 29.59
N ASP A 452 2.25 -1.41 29.38
CA ASP A 452 2.16 -0.29 30.31
C ASP A 452 2.49 1.01 29.56
N LEU A 453 1.64 2.03 29.69
CA LEU A 453 1.96 3.42 29.43
C LEU A 453 1.71 4.20 30.72
N VAL A 454 2.78 4.76 31.27
CA VAL A 454 2.75 5.67 32.42
C VAL A 454 3.43 6.97 31.99
N ILE A 455 2.70 8.07 32.09
CA ILE A 455 3.17 9.46 32.00
C ILE A 455 2.35 10.20 33.04
N TYR A 456 3.02 10.89 33.97
CA TYR A 456 2.55 11.27 35.31
C TYR A 456 1.30 12.08 35.38
#